data_AF-A0A7S3E0M7-F1
#
_entry.id   AF-A0A7S3E0M7-F1
#
_cell.length_a   1.000
_cell.length_b   1.000
_cell.length_c   1.000
_cell.angle_alpha   90.00
_cell.angle_beta   90.00
_cell.angle_gamma   90.00
#
_symmetry.space_group_name_H-M   'P 1'
#
loop_
_entity.id
_entity.type
_entity.pdbx_description
1 polymer ?
#
loop_
_entity_poly.entity_id
_entity_poly.type
_entity_poly.pdbx_seq_one_letter_code
_entity_poly.pdbx_strand_id
1 'polypeptide(L)'
;MAEVGEKLKRSEGGEGFAMSYHRFPWSRERSPTPKDIQKLHALVSRAYADQKAAGGGGGGGLRFFFLSHTGIGMGVRNIPVMVACYHVIRSGAHRQLDRDLPLPGGAEEEEEDNRDILSLTRVLREGPKCLRIVQRCIAYFSPIGDMRRDYQRCREEFQNHQGIATKLLGLGYLQRYFYCICWAAFLLETANGEEEVADFTEWFASRAELSHLLENLRL
;
A
#
# COMPACT_ATOMS: atom_id res chain seq x y z
N MET A 1 16.93 9.56 15.01
CA MET A 1 17.49 8.68 13.96
C MET A 1 17.76 9.55 12.75
N ALA A 2 19.03 9.70 12.38
CA ALA A 2 19.47 10.62 11.34
C ALA A 2 18.90 10.23 9.97
N GLU A 3 18.23 11.18 9.33
CA GLU A 3 17.75 11.09 7.95
C GLU A 3 18.95 11.29 7.02
N VAL A 4 19.60 10.20 6.61
CA VAL A 4 20.66 10.26 5.61
C VAL A 4 20.00 10.40 4.24
N GLY A 5 19.69 11.64 3.87
CA GLY A 5 19.31 12.01 2.51
C GLY A 5 20.54 11.96 1.62
N GLU A 6 20.99 10.77 1.25
CA GLU A 6 22.08 10.59 0.31
C GLU A 6 21.57 10.98 -1.09
N LYS A 7 21.91 12.20 -1.54
CA LYS A 7 21.75 12.58 -2.94
C LYS A 7 22.70 11.70 -3.75
N LEU A 8 22.16 10.71 -4.47
CA LEU A 8 22.91 10.00 -5.51
C LEU A 8 23.49 11.06 -6.45
N LYS A 9 24.82 11.17 -6.49
CA LYS A 9 25.53 12.18 -7.28
C LYS A 9 25.08 12.07 -8.74
N ARG A 10 24.73 13.22 -9.34
CA ARG A 10 24.65 13.39 -10.78
C ARG A 10 25.93 12.79 -11.39
N SER A 11 25.79 11.90 -12.37
CA SER A 11 26.91 11.52 -13.22
C SER A 11 27.53 12.80 -13.79
N GLU A 12 28.84 12.96 -13.62
CA GLU A 12 29.60 14.05 -14.21
C GLU A 12 29.60 13.85 -15.74
N GLY A 13 28.61 14.46 -16.40
CA GLY A 13 28.42 14.33 -17.84
C GLY A 13 26.97 14.55 -18.27
N GLY A 14 26.33 15.65 -17.84
CA GLY A 14 25.13 16.25 -18.48
C GLY A 14 23.81 15.45 -18.55
N GLU A 15 23.83 14.12 -18.39
CA GLU A 15 22.70 13.21 -18.69
C GLU A 15 22.38 12.31 -17.48
N GLY A 16 22.19 12.91 -16.30
CA GLY A 16 21.80 12.18 -15.08
C GLY A 16 20.34 12.43 -14.70
N PHE A 17 19.60 11.37 -14.37
CA PHE A 17 18.27 11.51 -13.77
C PHE A 17 18.39 12.12 -12.36
N ALA A 18 17.56 13.12 -12.05
CA ALA A 18 17.43 13.65 -10.70
C ALA A 18 16.64 12.65 -9.84
N MET A 19 17.34 11.79 -9.10
CA MET A 19 16.73 10.74 -8.29
C MET A 19 17.04 10.93 -6.80
N SER A 20 16.02 10.79 -5.95
CA SER A 20 16.18 10.67 -4.50
C SER A 20 16.02 9.20 -4.08
N TYR A 21 16.87 8.74 -3.17
CA TYR A 21 16.79 7.38 -2.62
C TYR A 21 16.12 7.41 -1.24
N HIS A 22 15.17 6.50 -1.04
CA HIS A 22 14.48 6.33 0.24
C HIS A 22 14.42 4.84 0.61
N ARG A 23 14.87 4.52 1.82
CA ARG A 23 14.87 3.15 2.33
C ARG A 23 13.68 2.91 3.25
N PHE A 24 12.82 1.97 2.86
CA PHE A 24 11.75 1.45 3.71
C PHE A 24 12.16 0.08 4.25
N PRO A 25 12.32 -0.08 5.58
CA PRO A 25 12.73 -1.34 6.20
C PRO A 25 11.56 -2.33 6.33
N TRP A 26 10.83 -2.56 5.24
CA TRP A 26 9.74 -3.53 5.18
C TRP A 26 10.32 -4.86 4.70
N SER A 27 10.71 -5.71 5.64
CA SER A 27 11.24 -7.05 5.37
C SER A 27 10.16 -8.11 5.55
N ARG A 28 10.51 -9.39 5.45
CA ARG A 28 9.59 -10.48 5.81
C ARG A 28 9.24 -10.44 7.29
N GLU A 29 10.24 -10.16 8.13
CA GLU A 29 10.21 -10.21 9.58
C GLU A 29 9.63 -8.95 10.22
N ARG A 30 9.59 -7.83 9.48
CA ARG A 30 9.06 -6.55 9.96
C ARG A 30 7.87 -6.09 9.11
N SER A 31 6.69 -6.13 9.72
CA SER A 31 5.50 -5.48 9.19
C SER A 31 5.57 -3.94 9.31
N PRO A 32 4.88 -3.20 8.43
CA PRO A 32 4.79 -1.75 8.54
C PRO A 32 4.05 -1.34 9.82
N THR A 33 4.42 -0.17 10.35
CA THR A 33 3.69 0.54 11.41
C THR A 33 2.95 1.75 10.84
N PRO A 34 2.00 2.38 11.56
CA PRO A 34 1.36 3.60 11.08
C PRO A 34 2.36 4.72 10.75
N LYS A 35 3.43 4.85 11.53
CA LYS A 35 4.53 5.80 11.26
C LYS A 35 5.26 5.49 9.96
N ASP A 36 5.42 4.22 9.59
CA ASP A 36 6.03 3.85 8.32
C ASP A 36 5.13 4.22 7.14
N ILE A 37 3.81 4.05 7.28
CA ILE A 37 2.83 4.46 6.28
C ILE A 37 2.80 5.99 6.15
N GLN A 38 2.86 6.72 7.26
CA GLN A 38 2.91 8.19 7.25
C GLN A 38 4.16 8.72 6.53
N LYS A 39 5.33 8.10 6.73
CA LYS A 39 6.54 8.44 5.97
C LYS A 39 6.37 8.24 4.47
N LEU A 40 5.75 7.11 4.07
CA LEU A 40 5.42 6.87 2.67
C LEU A 40 4.44 7.93 2.14
N HIS A 41 3.42 8.27 2.93
CA HIS A 41 2.44 9.29 2.57
C HIS A 41 3.09 10.66 2.31
N ALA A 42 3.93 11.15 3.21
CA ALA A 42 4.62 12.42 3.04
C ALA A 42 5.46 12.46 1.75
N LEU A 43 6.17 11.36 1.48
CA LEU A 43 7.01 11.21 0.29
C LEU A 43 6.17 11.23 -1.01
N VAL A 44 5.12 10.41 -1.07
CA VAL A 44 4.28 10.29 -2.27
C VAL A 44 3.46 11.55 -2.51
N SER A 45 2.93 12.15 -1.44
CA SER A 45 2.17 13.41 -1.52
C SER A 45 3.00 14.55 -2.06
N ARG A 46 4.24 14.70 -1.57
CA ARG A 46 5.17 15.71 -2.09
C ARG A 46 5.47 15.49 -3.57
N ALA A 47 5.85 14.27 -3.96
CA ALA A 47 6.15 13.94 -5.34
C ALA A 47 4.94 14.17 -6.28
N TYR A 48 3.71 13.91 -5.80
CA TYR A 48 2.49 14.19 -6.55
C TYR A 48 2.22 15.69 -6.71
N ALA A 49 2.40 16.47 -5.65
CA ALA A 49 2.25 17.92 -5.67
C ALA A 49 3.26 18.59 -6.62
N ASP A 50 4.53 18.17 -6.56
CA ASP A 50 5.61 18.65 -7.42
C ASP A 50 5.27 18.41 -8.92
N GLN A 51 4.71 17.23 -9.25
CA GLN A 51 4.21 16.98 -10.61
C GLN A 51 3.11 17.98 -10.99
N LYS A 52 2.10 18.14 -10.13
CA LYS A 52 0.94 18.97 -10.45
C LYS A 52 1.35 20.42 -10.68
N ALA A 53 2.31 20.92 -9.89
CA ALA A 53 2.89 22.25 -10.03
C ALA A 53 3.70 22.42 -11.33
N ALA A 54 4.35 21.36 -11.82
CA ALA A 54 5.11 21.37 -13.08
C ALA A 54 4.23 21.41 -14.35
N GLY A 55 2.91 21.55 -14.23
CA GLY A 55 2.04 21.94 -15.35
C GLY A 55 1.49 20.82 -16.24
N GLY A 56 1.65 19.54 -15.86
CA GLY A 56 0.86 18.39 -16.37
C GLY A 56 0.85 18.08 -17.88
N GLY A 57 1.46 18.91 -18.73
CA GLY A 57 1.30 18.88 -20.19
C GLY A 57 2.47 18.31 -20.99
N GLY A 58 3.56 17.86 -20.35
CA GLY A 58 4.72 17.35 -21.08
C GLY A 58 5.49 16.29 -20.32
N GLY A 59 5.41 15.04 -20.80
CA GLY A 59 6.37 13.97 -20.52
C GLY A 59 6.17 13.20 -19.21
N GLY A 60 5.58 12.01 -19.33
CA GLY A 60 5.55 10.99 -18.28
C GLY A 60 6.96 10.50 -17.92
N GLY A 61 7.62 11.19 -17.01
CA GLY A 61 8.88 10.74 -16.41
C GLY A 61 8.63 9.64 -15.36
N LEU A 62 9.53 8.66 -15.29
CA LEU A 62 9.60 7.68 -14.21
C LEU A 62 9.75 8.40 -12.87
N ARG A 63 8.80 8.22 -11.95
CA ARG A 63 8.83 8.88 -10.62
C ARG A 63 9.24 7.98 -9.49
N PHE A 64 8.75 6.75 -9.55
CA PHE A 64 9.02 5.76 -8.54
C PHE A 64 9.66 4.58 -9.22
N PHE A 65 10.88 4.29 -8.80
CA PHE A 65 11.58 3.07 -9.14
C PHE A 65 11.74 2.27 -7.85
N PHE A 66 11.16 1.07 -7.82
CA PHE A 66 11.13 0.24 -6.63
C PHE A 66 12.17 -0.87 -6.75
N LEU A 67 13.15 -0.84 -5.86
CA LEU A 67 14.20 -1.85 -5.75
C LEU A 67 14.02 -2.66 -4.46
N SER A 68 14.11 -3.99 -4.55
CA SER A 68 14.18 -4.87 -3.37
C SER A 68 15.36 -5.80 -3.49
N HIS A 69 16.13 -5.88 -2.40
CA HIS A 69 17.16 -6.89 -2.19
C HIS A 69 16.69 -8.06 -1.31
N THR A 70 15.42 -8.07 -0.87
CA THR A 70 14.87 -9.20 -0.10
C THR A 70 14.53 -10.35 -1.06
N GLY A 71 14.95 -11.58 -0.76
CA GLY A 71 14.84 -12.75 -1.63
C GLY A 71 13.42 -13.20 -2.02
N ILE A 72 12.37 -12.51 -1.57
CA ILE A 72 10.96 -12.72 -1.97
C ILE A 72 10.25 -11.40 -2.38
N GLY A 73 10.91 -10.25 -2.31
CA GLY A 73 10.32 -9.00 -2.76
C GLY A 73 9.15 -8.47 -1.90
N MET A 74 9.08 -8.86 -0.62
CA MET A 74 7.99 -8.47 0.30
C MET A 74 7.75 -6.94 0.35
N GLY A 75 8.84 -6.16 0.37
CA GLY A 75 8.76 -4.69 0.36
C GLY A 75 8.35 -4.10 -1.00
N VAL A 76 8.78 -4.69 -2.12
CA VAL A 76 8.41 -4.26 -3.48
C VAL A 76 7.04 -4.72 -3.93
N ARG A 77 6.36 -5.59 -3.17
CA ARG A 77 4.95 -5.92 -3.44
C ARG A 77 4.01 -4.92 -2.80
N ASN A 78 4.33 -4.42 -1.61
CA ASN A 78 3.43 -3.57 -0.84
C ASN A 78 3.54 -2.08 -1.21
N ILE A 79 4.76 -1.54 -1.26
CA ILE A 79 4.96 -0.10 -1.53
C ILE A 79 4.37 0.30 -2.89
N PRO A 80 4.58 -0.44 -4.00
CA PRO A 80 4.00 -0.05 -5.29
C PRO A 80 2.48 -0.08 -5.31
N VAL A 81 1.86 -1.08 -4.66
CA VAL A 81 0.40 -1.16 -4.50
C VAL A 81 -0.10 0.08 -3.77
N MET A 82 0.52 0.43 -2.65
CA MET A 82 0.20 1.64 -1.90
C MET A 82 0.34 2.88 -2.81
N VAL A 83 1.49 3.08 -3.45
CA VAL A 83 1.72 4.24 -4.34
C VAL A 83 0.67 4.32 -5.46
N ALA A 84 0.28 3.18 -6.05
CA ALA A 84 -0.79 3.14 -7.03
C ALA A 84 -2.16 3.54 -6.45
N CYS A 85 -2.52 3.05 -5.26
CA CYS A 85 -3.74 3.49 -4.56
C CYS A 85 -3.75 5.01 -4.39
N TYR A 86 -2.63 5.61 -3.99
CA TYR A 86 -2.50 7.05 -3.87
C TYR A 86 -2.83 7.77 -5.18
N HIS A 87 -2.20 7.35 -6.28
CA HIS A 87 -2.42 7.97 -7.59
C HIS A 87 -3.86 7.79 -8.09
N VAL A 88 -4.42 6.58 -7.97
CA VAL A 88 -5.81 6.27 -8.36
C VAL A 88 -6.82 7.12 -7.58
N ILE A 89 -6.58 7.34 -6.28
CA ILE A 89 -7.46 8.15 -5.45
C ILE A 89 -7.30 9.64 -5.79
N ARG A 90 -6.07 10.17 -5.79
CA ARG A 90 -5.80 11.62 -5.97
C ARG A 90 -6.04 12.15 -7.38
N SER A 91 -5.95 11.30 -8.40
CA SER A 91 -6.35 11.65 -9.77
C SER A 91 -7.87 11.64 -9.97
N GLY A 92 -8.63 11.08 -9.03
CA GLY A 92 -10.07 10.85 -9.19
C GLY A 92 -10.42 9.65 -10.07
N ALA A 93 -9.44 8.90 -10.60
CA ALA A 93 -9.66 7.72 -11.43
C ALA A 93 -10.51 6.65 -10.71
N HIS A 94 -10.44 6.59 -9.37
CA HIS A 94 -11.27 5.72 -8.56
C HIS A 94 -12.79 5.92 -8.74
N ARG A 95 -13.24 7.11 -9.20
CA ARG A 95 -14.67 7.42 -9.41
C ARG A 95 -15.24 6.69 -10.63
N GLN A 96 -14.38 6.27 -11.56
CA GLN A 96 -14.74 5.52 -12.76
C GLN A 96 -14.57 4.01 -12.58
N LEU A 97 -14.16 3.57 -11.38
CA LEU A 97 -14.07 2.15 -11.07
C LEU A 97 -15.48 1.62 -10.82
N ASP A 98 -16.06 1.02 -11.85
CA ASP A 98 -17.32 0.28 -11.73
C ASP A 98 -17.13 -0.96 -10.84
N ARG A 99 -18.19 -1.34 -10.12
CA ARG A 99 -18.28 -2.63 -9.43
C ARG A 99 -18.18 -3.81 -10.39
N ASP A 100 -18.58 -3.62 -11.64
CA ASP A 100 -18.58 -4.71 -12.62
C ASP A 100 -17.32 -4.72 -13.51
N LEU A 101 -16.39 -3.79 -13.29
CA LEU A 101 -15.16 -3.71 -14.08
C LEU A 101 -14.18 -4.83 -13.67
N PRO A 102 -13.79 -5.74 -14.59
CA PRO A 102 -12.86 -6.83 -14.29
C PRO A 102 -11.54 -6.32 -13.72
N LEU A 103 -10.89 -7.12 -12.88
CA LEU A 103 -9.57 -6.78 -12.35
C LEU A 103 -8.53 -6.74 -13.50
N PRO A 104 -7.51 -5.86 -13.41
CA PRO A 104 -6.43 -5.80 -14.38
C PRO A 104 -5.72 -7.15 -14.57
N GLY A 105 -5.25 -7.41 -15.79
CA GLY A 105 -4.40 -8.57 -16.09
C GLY A 105 -5.13 -9.92 -16.12
N GLY A 106 -6.47 -9.93 -16.20
CA GLY A 106 -7.26 -11.16 -16.14
C GLY A 106 -7.25 -11.82 -14.76
N ALA A 107 -6.89 -11.07 -13.72
CA ALA A 107 -7.00 -11.55 -12.35
C ALA A 107 -8.47 -11.84 -12.02
N GLU A 108 -8.72 -12.99 -11.41
CA GLU A 108 -10.06 -13.36 -10.97
C GLU A 108 -10.48 -12.48 -9.80
N GLU A 109 -11.74 -12.03 -9.79
CA GLU A 109 -12.35 -11.47 -8.59
C GLU A 109 -12.50 -12.60 -7.59
N GLU A 110 -11.48 -12.77 -6.75
CA GLU A 110 -11.57 -13.62 -5.57
C GLU A 110 -12.52 -12.92 -4.59
N GLU A 111 -13.64 -13.56 -4.28
CA GLU A 111 -14.54 -13.11 -3.21
C GLU A 111 -13.74 -13.05 -1.90
N GLU A 112 -13.78 -11.90 -1.23
CA GLU A 112 -13.02 -11.71 0.01
C GLU A 112 -13.66 -12.56 1.12
N ASP A 113 -13.03 -13.69 1.45
CA ASP A 113 -13.52 -14.63 2.46
C ASP A 113 -12.94 -14.37 3.87
N ASN A 114 -11.93 -13.50 3.99
CA ASN A 114 -11.29 -13.25 5.27
C ASN A 114 -12.20 -12.38 6.16
N ARG A 115 -12.69 -12.96 7.24
CA ARG A 115 -13.62 -12.30 8.17
C ARG A 115 -13.05 -11.04 8.81
N ASP A 116 -11.74 -10.99 9.05
CA ASP A 116 -11.10 -9.83 9.68
C ASP A 116 -11.02 -8.66 8.69
N ILE A 117 -10.71 -8.91 7.41
CA ILE A 117 -10.77 -7.92 6.33
C ILE A 117 -12.21 -7.48 6.08
N LEU A 118 -13.17 -8.39 6.08
CA LEU A 118 -14.59 -8.03 5.99
C LEU A 118 -15.03 -7.19 7.19
N SER A 119 -14.51 -7.45 8.39
CA SER A 119 -14.80 -6.65 9.58
C SER A 119 -14.18 -5.26 9.48
N LEU A 120 -12.96 -5.16 8.95
CA LEU A 120 -12.31 -3.88 8.64
C LEU A 120 -13.15 -3.04 7.68
N THR A 121 -13.67 -3.63 6.60
CA THR A 121 -14.47 -2.85 5.64
C THR A 121 -15.80 -2.35 6.21
N ARG A 122 -16.32 -2.96 7.27
CA ARG A 122 -17.54 -2.49 7.95
C ARG A 122 -17.31 -1.26 8.83
N VAL A 123 -16.10 -1.10 9.36
CA VAL A 123 -15.77 0.04 10.24
C VAL A 123 -15.20 1.24 9.48
N LEU A 124 -14.68 1.03 8.27
CA LEU A 124 -14.13 2.10 7.44
C LEU A 124 -15.23 2.84 6.65
N ARG A 125 -15.11 4.16 6.56
CA ARG A 125 -15.92 4.97 5.63
C ARG A 125 -15.59 4.55 4.19
N GLU A 126 -16.63 4.31 3.39
CA GLU A 126 -16.50 3.73 2.05
C GLU A 126 -15.68 2.41 2.02
N GLY A 127 -15.70 1.60 3.09
CA GLY A 127 -14.83 0.42 3.22
C GLY A 127 -14.85 -0.57 2.04
N PRO A 128 -16.02 -0.97 1.49
CA PRO A 128 -16.08 -1.83 0.30
C PRO A 128 -15.38 -1.22 -0.92
N LYS A 129 -15.46 0.11 -1.10
CA LYS A 129 -14.78 0.84 -2.18
C LYS A 129 -13.27 0.89 -1.94
N CYS A 130 -12.84 1.08 -0.69
CA CYS A 130 -11.42 1.01 -0.31
C CYS A 130 -10.82 -0.35 -0.66
N LEU A 131 -11.51 -1.44 -0.27
CA LEU A 131 -11.12 -2.81 -0.58
C LEU A 131 -10.96 -3.01 -2.09
N ARG A 132 -11.95 -2.59 -2.87
CA ARG A 132 -11.93 -2.69 -4.34
C ARG A 132 -10.76 -1.94 -4.98
N ILE A 133 -10.47 -0.72 -4.53
CA ILE A 133 -9.31 0.05 -5.02
C ILE A 133 -8.02 -0.71 -4.75
N VAL A 134 -7.84 -1.23 -3.53
CA VAL A 134 -6.65 -1.98 -3.14
C VAL A 134 -6.51 -3.28 -3.94
N GLN A 135 -7.58 -4.07 -4.06
CA GLN A 135 -7.57 -5.32 -4.82
C GLN A 135 -7.21 -5.09 -6.29
N ARG A 136 -7.69 -4.01 -6.91
CA ARG A 136 -7.30 -3.63 -8.27
C ARG A 136 -5.83 -3.26 -8.38
N CYS A 137 -5.30 -2.52 -7.41
CA CYS A 137 -3.88 -2.18 -7.38
C CYS A 137 -3.02 -3.43 -7.16
N ILE A 138 -3.43 -4.36 -6.29
CA ILE A 138 -2.78 -5.66 -6.10
C ILE A 138 -2.78 -6.45 -7.41
N ALA A 139 -3.95 -6.56 -8.07
CA ALA A 139 -4.07 -7.29 -9.34
C ALA A 139 -3.13 -6.74 -10.42
N TYR A 140 -3.01 -5.41 -10.53
CA TYR A 140 -2.07 -4.76 -11.45
C TYR A 140 -0.60 -5.17 -11.20
N PHE A 141 -0.23 -5.39 -9.93
CA PHE A 141 1.11 -5.85 -9.54
C PHE A 141 1.21 -7.37 -9.32
N SER A 142 0.18 -8.15 -9.64
CA SER A 142 0.18 -9.60 -9.41
C SER A 142 1.36 -10.36 -10.06
N PRO A 143 1.94 -9.93 -11.21
CA PRO A 143 3.13 -10.61 -11.76
C PRO A 143 4.38 -10.52 -10.86
N ILE A 144 4.48 -9.48 -10.02
CA ILE A 144 5.58 -9.35 -9.04
C ILE A 144 5.22 -9.91 -7.66
N GLY A 145 3.93 -10.21 -7.44
CA GLY A 145 3.38 -10.97 -6.33
C GLY A 145 2.02 -10.47 -5.84
N ASP A 146 1.25 -11.37 -5.23
CA ASP A 146 -0.08 -11.07 -4.69
C ASP A 146 -0.15 -11.51 -3.22
N MET A 147 -0.27 -10.53 -2.32
CA MET A 147 -0.29 -10.78 -0.88
C MET A 147 -1.52 -11.56 -0.41
N ARG A 148 -2.62 -11.56 -1.17
CA ARG A 148 -3.85 -12.31 -0.84
C ARG A 148 -3.62 -13.80 -1.07
N ARG A 149 -3.02 -14.14 -2.21
CA ARG A 149 -2.61 -15.52 -2.53
C ARG A 149 -1.52 -16.02 -1.59
N ASP A 150 -0.56 -15.16 -1.24
CA ASP A 150 0.48 -15.50 -0.29
C ASP A 150 -0.12 -15.78 1.12
N TYR A 151 -1.10 -15.00 1.56
CA TYR A 151 -1.86 -15.24 2.80
C TYR A 151 -2.65 -16.57 2.74
N GLN A 152 -3.39 -16.83 1.65
CA GLN A 152 -4.16 -18.07 1.49
C GLN A 152 -3.26 -19.30 1.55
N ARG A 153 -2.10 -19.26 0.88
CA ARG A 153 -1.09 -20.33 0.96
C ARG A 153 -0.60 -20.55 2.38
N CYS A 154 -0.31 -19.48 3.12
CA CYS A 154 0.09 -19.60 4.52
C CYS A 154 -1.04 -20.19 5.38
N ARG A 155 -2.30 -19.83 5.11
CA ARG A 155 -3.48 -20.36 5.81
C ARG A 155 -3.63 -21.86 5.60
N GLU A 156 -3.57 -22.31 4.35
CA GLU A 156 -3.65 -23.74 3.99
C GLU A 156 -2.48 -24.53 4.58
N GLU A 157 -1.26 -24.00 4.46
CA GLU A 157 -0.08 -24.63 5.02
C GLU A 157 -0.17 -24.73 6.55
N PHE A 158 -0.63 -23.67 7.23
CA PHE A 158 -0.80 -23.66 8.69
C PHE A 158 -1.87 -24.64 9.18
N GLN A 159 -2.96 -24.82 8.42
CA GLN A 159 -4.00 -25.81 8.72
C GLN A 159 -3.44 -27.24 8.68
N ASN A 160 -2.51 -27.52 7.76
CA ASN A 160 -1.88 -28.83 7.61
C ASN A 160 -0.70 -29.02 8.58
N HIS A 161 0.10 -27.99 8.75
CA HIS A 161 1.34 -27.98 9.51
C HIS A 161 1.34 -26.71 10.36
N GLN A 162 0.99 -26.84 11.66
CA GLN A 162 0.83 -25.73 12.61
C GLN A 162 2.15 -25.02 12.98
N GLY A 163 2.98 -24.69 11.98
CA GLY A 163 4.26 -24.06 12.11
C GLY A 163 4.13 -22.58 12.48
N ILE A 164 4.86 -22.18 13.52
CA ILE A 164 4.88 -20.79 14.00
C ILE A 164 5.40 -19.83 12.91
N ALA A 165 6.39 -20.25 12.12
CA ALA A 165 6.94 -19.43 11.05
C ALA A 165 5.90 -19.12 9.97
N THR A 166 5.15 -20.13 9.51
CA THR A 166 4.05 -20.01 8.55
C THR A 166 2.94 -19.11 9.11
N LYS A 167 2.60 -19.28 10.40
CA LYS A 167 1.64 -18.42 11.09
C LYS A 167 2.04 -16.94 11.06
N LEU A 168 3.26 -16.63 11.49
CA LEU A 168 3.78 -15.26 11.54
C LEU A 168 3.88 -14.64 10.15
N LEU A 169 4.25 -15.44 9.15
CA LEU A 169 4.32 -14.99 7.76
C LEU A 169 2.93 -14.65 7.21
N GLY A 170 1.95 -15.54 7.42
CA GLY A 170 0.56 -15.34 7.00
C GLY A 170 -0.07 -14.10 7.65
N LEU A 171 0.11 -13.94 8.96
CA LEU A 171 -0.32 -12.73 9.68
C LEU A 171 0.38 -11.47 9.15
N GLY A 172 1.65 -11.57 8.78
CA GLY A 172 2.37 -10.49 8.13
C GLY A 172 1.73 -10.06 6.81
N TYR A 173 1.34 -10.99 5.94
CA TYR A 173 0.64 -10.65 4.70
C TYR A 173 -0.70 -9.97 4.97
N LEU A 174 -1.48 -10.54 5.90
CA LEU A 174 -2.78 -10.00 6.29
C LEU A 174 -2.67 -8.57 6.86
N GLN A 175 -1.67 -8.33 7.71
CA GLN A 175 -1.38 -7.01 8.26
C GLN A 175 -1.03 -5.98 7.19
N ARG A 176 -0.26 -6.35 6.17
CA ARG A 176 0.08 -5.44 5.06
C ARG A 176 -1.14 -5.09 4.23
N TYR A 177 -1.99 -6.08 3.98
CA TYR A 177 -3.26 -5.88 3.27
C TYR A 177 -4.22 -4.98 4.07
N PHE A 178 -4.33 -5.21 5.38
CA PHE A 178 -5.06 -4.36 6.32
C PHE A 178 -4.62 -2.89 6.20
N TYR A 179 -3.30 -2.62 6.27
CA TYR A 179 -2.79 -1.25 6.15
C TYR A 179 -3.01 -0.62 4.77
N CYS A 180 -2.98 -1.39 3.68
CA CYS A 180 -3.34 -0.87 2.36
C CYS A 180 -4.78 -0.34 2.35
N ILE A 181 -5.71 -1.09 2.93
CA ILE A 181 -7.14 -0.74 2.98
C ILE A 181 -7.35 0.47 3.89
N CYS A 182 -6.76 0.48 5.09
CA CYS A 182 -6.79 1.66 5.97
C CYS A 182 -6.23 2.90 5.28
N TRP A 183 -5.11 2.77 4.56
CA TRP A 183 -4.52 3.91 3.87
C TRP A 183 -5.40 4.41 2.72
N ALA A 184 -6.04 3.52 1.97
CA ALA A 184 -7.01 3.90 0.95
C ALA A 184 -8.20 4.68 1.55
N ALA A 185 -8.73 4.24 2.70
CA ALA A 185 -9.80 4.96 3.40
C ALA A 185 -9.36 6.36 3.85
N PHE A 186 -8.20 6.46 4.49
CA PHE A 186 -7.58 7.73 4.85
C PHE A 186 -7.41 8.67 3.64
N LEU A 187 -6.98 8.14 2.50
CA LEU A 187 -6.81 8.92 1.28
C LEU A 187 -8.15 9.41 0.70
N LEU A 188 -9.21 8.61 0.76
CA LEU A 188 -10.53 9.01 0.30
C LEU A 188 -11.16 10.09 1.18
N GLU A 189 -10.99 9.97 2.51
CA GLU A 189 -11.43 10.99 3.46
C GLU A 189 -10.71 12.32 3.21
N THR A 190 -9.38 12.29 3.05
CA THR A 190 -8.56 13.49 2.83
C THR A 190 -8.58 14.04 1.40
N ALA A 191 -9.19 13.35 0.44
CA ALA A 191 -9.28 13.81 -0.95
C ALA A 191 -10.33 14.91 -1.17
N ASN A 192 -11.29 15.08 -0.26
CA ASN A 192 -12.45 15.98 -0.43
C ASN A 192 -12.24 17.40 0.10
N GLY A 193 -11.00 17.81 0.38
CA GLY A 193 -10.70 19.20 0.76
C GLY A 193 -10.99 19.57 2.21
N GLU A 194 -11.09 18.58 3.11
CA GLU A 194 -10.84 18.83 4.54
C GLU A 194 -9.33 19.08 4.70
N GLU A 195 -8.94 20.30 4.34
CA GLU A 195 -7.60 20.86 4.48
C GLU A 195 -7.29 21.11 5.95
N GLU A 196 -6.65 20.14 6.58
CA GLU A 196 -5.40 20.36 7.31
C GLU A 196 -4.77 19.00 7.59
N VAL A 197 -3.70 18.69 6.84
CA VAL A 197 -2.68 17.66 7.09
C VAL A 197 -3.09 16.58 8.10
N ALA A 198 -4.01 15.69 7.73
CA ALA A 198 -4.28 14.54 8.57
C ALA A 198 -3.04 13.63 8.52
N ASP A 199 -2.30 13.53 9.63
CA ASP A 199 -1.23 12.57 9.76
C ASP A 199 -1.85 11.17 9.82
N PHE A 200 -1.41 10.22 8.98
CA PHE A 200 -1.97 8.86 8.98
C PHE A 200 -1.82 8.19 10.35
N THR A 201 -0.74 8.50 11.09
CA THR A 201 -0.52 7.97 12.45
C THR A 201 -1.62 8.45 13.38
N GLU A 202 -1.95 9.74 13.34
CA GLU A 202 -2.99 10.35 14.18
C GLU A 202 -4.39 9.86 13.76
N TRP A 203 -4.66 9.82 12.46
CA TRP A 203 -5.90 9.28 11.91
C TRP A 203 -6.14 7.82 12.31
N PHE A 204 -5.08 7.01 12.32
CA PHE A 204 -5.18 5.61 12.74
C PHE A 204 -5.38 5.51 14.25
N ALA A 205 -4.63 6.30 15.03
CA ALA A 205 -4.70 6.28 16.49
C ALA A 205 -6.04 6.78 17.05
N SER A 206 -6.74 7.67 16.35
CA SER A 206 -8.06 8.17 16.76
C SER A 206 -9.20 7.16 16.60
N ARG A 207 -8.92 6.00 16.00
CA ARG A 207 -9.89 4.92 15.73
C ARG A 207 -9.50 3.64 16.47
N ALA A 208 -10.00 3.51 17.70
CA ALA A 208 -9.68 2.39 18.58
C ALA A 208 -10.05 1.03 17.96
N GLU A 209 -11.10 0.98 17.15
CA GLU A 209 -11.54 -0.20 16.41
C GLU A 209 -10.50 -0.71 15.42
N LEU A 210 -9.70 0.18 14.80
CA LEU A 210 -8.65 -0.23 13.87
C LEU A 210 -7.50 -0.91 14.61
N SER A 211 -7.09 -0.36 15.75
CA SER A 211 -6.09 -0.98 16.62
C SER A 211 -6.57 -2.34 17.14
N HIS A 212 -7.83 -2.40 17.58
CA HIS A 212 -8.43 -3.65 18.06
C HIS A 212 -8.48 -4.74 16.98
N LEU A 213 -8.93 -4.42 15.76
CA LEU A 213 -8.98 -5.39 14.67
C LEU A 213 -7.57 -5.86 14.28
N LEU A 214 -6.60 -4.95 14.24
CA LEU A 214 -5.21 -5.25 13.89
C LEU A 214 -4.55 -6.22 14.90
N GLU A 215 -4.78 -6.02 16.19
CA GLU A 215 -4.24 -6.89 17.25
C GLU A 215 -4.90 -8.28 17.26
N ASN A 216 -6.11 -8.38 16.73
CA ASN A 216 -6.92 -9.61 16.73
C ASN A 216 -6.94 -10.36 15.39
N LEU A 217 -6.12 -9.95 14.42
CA LEU A 217 -5.98 -10.65 13.13
C LEU A 217 -5.68 -12.13 13.32
N ARG A 218 -6.35 -12.99 12.54
CA ARG A 218 -6.21 -14.45 12.61
C ARG A 218 -5.82 -15.00 11.25
N LEU A 219 -4.95 -16.01 11.30
CA LEU A 219 -4.64 -16.87 10.16
C LEU A 219 -5.61 -18.05 10.14
#